data_AF-A0A8T1TEC2-F1
#
_entry.id   AF-A0A8T1TEC2-F1
#
_cell.length_a   1.000
_cell.length_b   1.000
_cell.length_c   1.000
_cell.angle_alpha   90.00
_cell.angle_beta   90.00
_cell.angle_gamma   90.00
#
_symmetry.space_group_name_H-M   'P 1'
#
loop_
_entity.id
_entity.type
_entity.pdbx_description
1 polymer ?
#
loop_
_entity_poly.entity_id
_entity_poly.type
_entity_poly.pdbx_seq_one_letter_code
_entity_poly.pdbx_strand_id
1 'polypeptide(L)'
;MASSTAVPVGFHYETKYVVLSYLGLLSQEKPQEQHPPSTQGPQQSVIPQALAKEVLEKLKTEIEEELKHLDEEILEAFTSTGFDCHTSPVFSPANPESSIEDCLAHLGEKVSQELKEPLHKALQILLSKPVTYQEYRECTQETDAHASGWSKVLVPLVLLQQFLMELTKRGQEPLGALLQFGVTYLEDYAADYIIQQGGWGTVFSLDSEEEEYHAITAEDSNDIYILTSENSGQVKLLVSFRCLCWFRIDGGAIPGFL
;
A
#
# COMPACT_ATOMS: atom_id res chain seq x y z
N MET A 1 -1.46 -21.78 -23.58
CA MET A 1 -1.62 -22.42 -22.27
C MET A 1 -0.37 -22.06 -21.48
N ALA A 2 -0.47 -21.09 -20.56
CA ALA A 2 0.63 -20.82 -19.64
C ALA A 2 0.65 -21.94 -18.60
N SER A 3 1.80 -22.55 -18.40
CA SER A 3 2.02 -23.53 -17.35
C SER A 3 1.96 -22.77 -16.03
N SER A 4 0.87 -22.91 -15.27
CA SER A 4 0.75 -22.33 -13.93
C SER A 4 1.71 -23.10 -13.00
N THR A 5 2.92 -22.59 -12.87
CA THR A 5 3.78 -22.93 -11.74
C THR A 5 3.22 -22.18 -10.54
N ALA A 6 2.79 -22.91 -9.50
CA ALA A 6 2.39 -22.28 -8.26
C ALA A 6 3.51 -21.34 -7.78
N VAL A 7 3.16 -20.09 -7.47
CA VAL A 7 4.11 -19.11 -6.95
C VAL A 7 4.71 -19.60 -5.62
N PRO A 8 5.95 -19.21 -5.27
CA PRO A 8 6.51 -19.53 -3.96
C PRO A 8 5.59 -19.07 -2.83
N VAL A 9 5.44 -19.86 -1.78
CA VAL A 9 4.52 -19.53 -0.68
C VAL A 9 4.84 -18.18 -0.01
N GLY A 10 6.12 -17.82 0.10
CA GLY A 10 6.52 -16.51 0.61
C GLY A 10 6.04 -15.36 -0.27
N PHE A 11 6.02 -15.55 -1.60
CA PHE A 11 5.52 -14.56 -2.54
C PHE A 11 4.01 -14.34 -2.36
N HIS A 12 3.24 -15.39 -2.06
CA HIS A 12 1.82 -15.27 -1.74
C HIS A 12 1.58 -14.35 -0.54
N TYR A 13 2.29 -14.59 0.57
CA TYR A 13 2.16 -13.78 1.77
C TYR A 13 2.61 -12.33 1.58
N GLU A 14 3.74 -12.12 0.89
CA GLU A 14 4.20 -10.78 0.53
C GLU A 14 3.17 -10.05 -0.34
N THR A 15 2.60 -10.72 -1.34
CA THR A 15 1.60 -10.13 -2.24
C THR A 15 0.34 -9.76 -1.49
N LYS A 16 -0.16 -10.63 -0.61
CA LYS A 16 -1.35 -10.34 0.22
C LYS A 16 -1.10 -9.18 1.17
N TYR A 17 0.08 -9.13 1.79
CA TYR A 17 0.49 -7.99 2.63
C TYR A 17 0.53 -6.68 1.82
N VAL A 18 1.16 -6.68 0.64
CA VAL A 18 1.25 -5.51 -0.24
C VAL A 18 -0.14 -5.00 -0.66
N VAL A 19 -1.05 -5.90 -1.04
CA VAL A 19 -2.42 -5.51 -1.41
C VAL A 19 -3.13 -4.88 -0.22
N LEU A 20 -3.04 -5.47 0.98
CA LEU A 20 -3.65 -4.91 2.20
C LEU A 20 -3.05 -3.56 2.58
N SER A 21 -1.72 -3.45 2.57
CA SER A 21 -1.00 -2.20 2.85
C SER A 21 -1.39 -1.10 1.87
N TYR A 22 -1.49 -1.40 0.56
CA TYR A 22 -1.93 -0.44 -0.45
C TYR A 22 -3.39 0.00 -0.21
N LEU A 23 -4.30 -0.93 0.07
CA LEU A 23 -5.69 -0.58 0.34
C LEU A 23 -5.86 0.27 1.60
N GLY A 24 -4.99 0.06 2.60
CA GLY A 24 -4.95 0.85 3.82
C GLY A 24 -4.61 2.34 3.61
N LEU A 25 -3.98 2.70 2.49
CA LEU A 25 -3.59 4.07 2.16
C LEU A 25 -4.77 5.02 1.97
N LEU A 26 -5.98 4.50 1.73
CA LEU A 26 -7.22 5.29 1.70
C LEU A 26 -7.40 6.12 2.99
N SER A 27 -6.87 5.64 4.11
CA SER A 27 -6.95 6.31 5.42
C SER A 27 -5.99 7.50 5.57
N GLN A 28 -5.01 7.61 4.68
CA GLN A 28 -3.96 8.64 4.76
C GLN A 28 -4.29 9.89 3.96
N GLU A 29 -5.47 10.00 3.35
CA GLU A 29 -5.87 11.18 2.59
C GLU A 29 -5.87 12.40 3.54
N LYS A 30 -4.72 13.08 3.58
CA LYS A 30 -4.50 14.26 4.39
C LYS A 30 -5.62 15.23 4.04
N PRO A 31 -6.22 15.90 5.04
CA PRO A 31 -7.03 17.07 4.74
C PRO A 31 -6.15 17.96 3.87
N GLN A 32 -6.53 18.07 2.60
CA GLN A 32 -5.94 18.96 1.63
C GLN A 32 -5.64 20.26 2.40
N GLU A 33 -4.37 20.68 2.46
CA GLU A 33 -4.01 22.02 2.91
C GLU A 33 -4.66 22.99 1.91
N GLN A 34 -5.95 23.20 2.10
CA GLN A 34 -6.73 24.18 1.39
C GLN A 34 -6.15 25.51 1.83
N HIS A 35 -5.59 26.20 0.85
CA HIS A 35 -5.40 27.64 0.82
C HIS A 35 -6.32 28.39 1.80
N PRO A 36 -5.80 29.43 2.48
CA PRO A 36 -6.54 30.11 3.53
C PRO A 36 -7.92 30.58 3.04
N PRO A 37 -8.99 30.40 3.85
CA PRO A 37 -10.35 30.65 3.42
C PRO A 37 -10.57 32.14 3.26
N SER A 38 -10.84 32.58 2.03
CA SER A 38 -11.41 33.91 1.81
C SER A 38 -12.94 33.82 1.96
N THR A 39 -13.41 34.40 3.07
CA THR A 39 -14.70 35.07 3.28
C THR A 39 -16.01 34.29 3.01
N GLN A 40 -16.55 33.73 4.10
CA GLN A 40 -17.97 33.61 4.51
C GLN A 40 -19.06 33.21 3.49
N GLY A 41 -19.65 32.03 3.72
CA GLY A 41 -21.02 31.67 3.35
C GLY A 41 -21.57 30.60 4.32
N PRO A 42 -22.79 30.74 4.90
CA PRO A 42 -23.32 29.76 5.85
C PRO A 42 -23.97 28.55 5.13
N GLN A 43 -23.70 27.35 5.67
CA GLN A 43 -24.32 26.06 5.35
C GLN A 43 -23.76 25.28 4.15
N GLN A 44 -22.56 24.73 4.31
CA GLN A 44 -22.15 23.53 3.58
C GLN A 44 -22.27 22.30 4.50
N SER A 45 -23.43 21.65 4.39
CA SER A 45 -23.66 20.20 4.49
C SER A 45 -22.60 19.39 5.27
N VAL A 46 -22.76 19.30 6.60
CA VAL A 46 -21.90 18.52 7.51
C VAL A 46 -22.10 16.99 7.35
N ILE A 47 -23.24 16.57 6.78
CA ILE A 47 -23.70 15.17 6.74
C ILE A 47 -22.86 14.29 5.78
N PRO A 48 -22.51 14.70 4.55
CA PRO A 48 -21.71 13.89 3.62
C PRO A 48 -20.27 13.67 4.06
N GLN A 49 -19.67 14.65 4.74
CA GLN A 49 -18.30 14.55 5.23
C GLN A 49 -18.18 13.61 6.43
N ALA A 50 -19.18 13.63 7.33
CA ALA A 50 -19.24 12.69 8.44
C ALA A 50 -19.42 11.24 7.97
N LEU A 51 -20.29 11.02 6.97
CA LEU A 51 -20.53 9.70 6.38
C LEU A 51 -19.29 9.16 5.65
N ALA A 52 -18.57 10.01 4.90
CA ALA A 52 -17.33 9.63 4.25
C ALA A 52 -16.25 9.21 5.28
N LYS A 53 -16.16 9.93 6.40
CA LYS A 53 -15.24 9.58 7.49
C LYS A 53 -15.61 8.25 8.16
N GLU A 54 -16.91 8.01 8.40
CA GLU A 54 -17.39 6.75 8.98
C GLU A 54 -17.07 5.55 8.07
N VAL A 55 -17.31 5.69 6.77
CA VAL A 55 -16.95 4.69 5.75
C VAL A 55 -15.46 4.36 5.80
N LEU A 56 -14.62 5.39 5.92
CA LEU A 56 -13.17 5.21 5.94
C LEU A 56 -12.67 4.53 7.21
N GLU A 57 -13.16 4.92 8.38
CA GLU A 57 -12.80 4.29 9.66
C GLU A 57 -13.26 2.83 9.74
N LYS A 58 -14.44 2.53 9.18
CA LYS A 58 -14.91 1.15 9.06
C LYS A 58 -13.96 0.33 8.18
N LEU A 59 -13.63 0.83 7.00
CA LEU A 59 -12.75 0.13 6.06
C LEU A 59 -11.34 -0.08 6.64
N LYS A 60 -10.82 0.92 7.36
CA LYS A 60 -9.56 0.81 8.08
C LYS A 60 -9.58 -0.34 9.10
N THR A 61 -10.66 -0.45 9.87
CA THR A 61 -10.83 -1.52 10.85
C THR A 61 -10.83 -2.90 10.17
N GLU A 62 -11.55 -3.03 9.05
CA GLU A 62 -11.62 -4.27 8.27
C GLU A 62 -10.24 -4.66 7.69
N ILE A 63 -9.48 -3.70 7.17
CA ILE A 63 -8.11 -3.92 6.68
C ILE A 63 -7.17 -4.32 7.82
N GLU A 64 -7.27 -3.69 9.00
CA GLU A 64 -6.49 -4.08 10.18
C GLU A 64 -6.83 -5.49 10.68
N GLU A 65 -8.08 -5.94 10.53
CA GLU A 65 -8.51 -7.31 10.83
C GLU A 65 -7.92 -8.32 9.83
N GLU A 66 -7.99 -8.04 8.52
CA GLU A 66 -7.38 -8.89 7.49
C GLU A 66 -5.84 -8.97 7.63
N LEU A 67 -5.19 -7.88 8.04
CA LEU A 67 -3.75 -7.89 8.34
C LEU A 67 -3.41 -8.80 9.52
N LYS A 68 -4.23 -8.81 10.59
CA LYS A 68 -4.04 -9.74 11.71
C LYS A 68 -4.28 -11.18 11.29
N HIS A 69 -5.30 -11.42 10.47
CA HIS A 69 -5.57 -12.76 9.93
C HIS A 69 -4.41 -13.26 9.05
N LEU A 70 -3.79 -12.38 8.27
CA LEU A 70 -2.57 -12.71 7.52
C LEU A 70 -1.41 -13.09 8.45
N ASP A 71 -1.22 -12.38 9.56
CA ASP A 71 -0.18 -12.75 10.55
C ASP A 71 -0.43 -14.15 11.13
N GLU A 72 -1.68 -14.49 11.43
CA GLU A 72 -2.09 -15.82 11.89
C GLU A 72 -1.82 -16.90 10.81
N GLU A 73 -2.16 -16.63 9.55
CA GLU A 73 -1.88 -17.53 8.41
C GLU A 73 -0.37 -17.79 8.25
N ILE A 74 0.48 -16.77 8.37
CA ILE A 74 1.93 -16.89 8.28
C ILE A 74 2.48 -17.74 9.42
N LEU A 75 2.01 -17.50 10.66
CA LEU A 75 2.44 -18.26 11.84
C LEU A 75 2.06 -19.74 11.74
N GLU A 76 0.85 -20.04 11.25
CA GLU A 76 0.43 -21.42 11.01
C GLU A 76 1.29 -22.07 9.91
N ALA A 77 1.53 -21.35 8.81
CA ALA A 77 2.31 -21.84 7.68
C ALA A 77 3.80 -22.04 8.00
N PHE A 78 4.39 -21.30 8.94
CA PHE A 78 5.78 -21.51 9.37
C PHE A 78 6.03 -22.97 9.77
N THR A 79 5.09 -23.59 10.49
CA THR A 79 5.21 -24.97 10.96
C THR A 79 5.25 -26.00 9.84
N SER A 80 4.64 -25.71 8.69
CA SER A 80 4.49 -26.64 7.57
C SER A 80 5.42 -26.34 6.38
N THR A 81 5.71 -25.06 6.15
CA THR A 81 6.48 -24.58 4.99
C THR A 81 7.89 -24.10 5.34
N GLY A 82 8.14 -23.79 6.61
CA GLY A 82 9.39 -23.17 7.06
C GLY A 82 9.60 -21.74 6.56
N PHE A 83 8.57 -21.09 6.01
CA PHE A 83 8.65 -19.70 5.57
C PHE A 83 8.81 -18.76 6.77
N ASP A 84 9.98 -18.11 6.87
CA ASP A 84 10.28 -17.11 7.89
C ASP A 84 10.13 -15.69 7.34
N CYS A 85 9.06 -15.01 7.75
CA CYS A 85 8.78 -13.62 7.35
C CYS A 85 9.89 -12.64 7.77
N HIS A 86 10.71 -12.95 8.78
CA HIS A 86 11.80 -12.07 9.20
C HIS A 86 12.96 -12.00 8.19
N THR A 87 12.99 -12.95 7.26
CA THR A 87 13.96 -12.94 6.14
C THR A 87 13.44 -12.19 4.91
N SER A 88 12.16 -11.85 4.89
CA SER A 88 11.55 -11.12 3.78
C SER A 88 11.85 -9.63 3.88
N PRO A 89 12.30 -9.00 2.78
CA PRO A 89 12.53 -7.56 2.75
C PRO A 89 11.23 -6.74 2.88
N VAL A 90 10.07 -7.34 2.63
CA VAL A 90 8.76 -6.68 2.75
C VAL A 90 8.34 -6.56 4.22
N PHE A 91 8.47 -7.66 4.98
CA PHE A 91 8.10 -7.70 6.39
C PHE A 91 9.22 -7.19 7.31
N SER A 92 10.47 -7.24 6.86
CA SER A 92 11.67 -6.79 7.59
C SER A 92 12.60 -6.01 6.66
N PRO A 93 12.25 -4.76 6.31
CA PRO A 93 13.03 -3.94 5.40
C PRO A 93 14.42 -3.63 5.95
N ALA A 94 15.40 -3.53 5.06
CA ALA A 94 16.80 -3.26 5.42
C ALA A 94 17.00 -1.89 6.09
N ASN A 95 16.16 -0.91 5.71
CA ASN A 95 16.10 0.39 6.35
C ASN A 95 14.85 0.46 7.24
N PRO A 96 14.98 0.58 8.57
CA PRO A 96 13.83 0.64 9.47
C PRO A 96 13.00 1.93 9.33
N GLU A 97 13.56 2.97 8.69
CA GLU A 97 12.84 4.22 8.40
C GLU A 97 12.04 4.16 7.09
N SER A 98 12.28 3.15 6.23
CA SER A 98 11.49 2.96 5.01
C SER A 98 10.27 2.09 5.28
N SER A 99 9.09 2.59 4.92
CA SER A 99 7.83 1.85 4.97
C SER A 99 7.38 1.50 3.56
N ILE A 100 6.88 0.28 3.38
CA ILE A 100 6.33 -0.14 2.08
C ILE A 100 5.09 0.67 1.73
N GLU A 101 4.30 1.06 2.73
CA GLU A 101 3.14 1.93 2.56
C GLU A 101 3.52 3.27 1.90
N ASP A 102 4.60 3.91 2.37
CA ASP A 102 5.05 5.19 1.82
C ASP A 102 5.53 5.06 0.36
N CYS A 103 6.32 4.02 0.05
CA CYS A 103 6.77 3.76 -1.32
C CYS A 103 5.59 3.45 -2.25
N LEU A 104 4.65 2.64 -1.79
CA LEU A 104 3.43 2.30 -2.52
C LEU A 104 2.53 3.52 -2.75
N ALA A 105 2.45 4.44 -1.78
CA ALA A 105 1.69 5.68 -1.92
C ALA A 105 2.25 6.55 -3.04
N HIS A 106 3.57 6.75 -3.08
CA HIS A 106 4.20 7.53 -4.15
C HIS A 106 3.99 6.90 -5.53
N LEU A 107 4.29 5.60 -5.67
CA LEU A 107 4.15 4.89 -6.94
C LEU A 107 2.68 4.82 -7.40
N GLY A 108 1.75 4.62 -6.48
CA GLY A 108 0.31 4.61 -6.74
C GLY A 108 -0.21 5.97 -7.22
N GLU A 109 0.25 7.06 -6.59
CA GLU A 109 -0.09 8.42 -7.01
C GLU A 109 0.44 8.71 -8.42
N LYS A 110 1.70 8.38 -8.69
CA LYS A 110 2.30 8.53 -10.03
C LYS A 110 1.47 7.79 -11.10
N VAL A 111 1.14 6.53 -10.87
CA VAL A 111 0.31 5.73 -11.79
C VAL A 111 -1.09 6.31 -11.94
N SER A 112 -1.67 6.82 -10.86
CA SER A 112 -2.99 7.48 -10.88
C SER A 112 -2.98 8.74 -11.74
N GLN A 113 -1.89 9.51 -11.72
CA GLN A 113 -1.71 10.70 -12.55
C GLN A 113 -1.45 10.35 -14.02
N GLU A 114 -0.53 9.42 -14.28
CA GLU A 114 -0.13 9.02 -15.63
C GLU A 114 -1.27 8.32 -16.40
N LEU A 115 -2.05 7.48 -15.72
CA LEU A 115 -3.09 6.64 -16.33
C LEU A 115 -4.51 7.10 -15.97
N LYS A 116 -4.67 8.40 -15.64
CA LYS A 116 -5.92 8.97 -15.14
C LYS A 116 -7.15 8.61 -16.00
N GLU A 117 -7.05 8.76 -17.32
CA GLU A 117 -8.15 8.48 -18.24
C GLU A 117 -8.46 6.97 -18.34
N PRO A 118 -7.48 6.08 -18.62
CA PRO A 118 -7.69 4.63 -18.59
C PRO A 118 -8.29 4.12 -17.27
N LEU A 119 -7.75 4.54 -16.13
CA LEU A 119 -8.21 4.13 -14.80
C LEU A 119 -9.65 4.56 -14.55
N HIS A 120 -9.97 5.83 -14.86
CA HIS A 120 -11.34 6.33 -14.70
C HIS A 120 -12.34 5.55 -15.56
N LYS A 121 -11.98 5.28 -16.83
CA LYS A 121 -12.81 4.49 -17.75
C LYS A 121 -13.04 3.08 -17.19
N ALA A 122 -11.99 2.39 -16.77
CA ALA A 122 -12.06 1.05 -16.20
C ALA A 122 -12.95 1.00 -14.96
N LEU A 123 -12.80 1.96 -14.05
CA LEU A 123 -13.64 2.09 -12.86
C LEU A 123 -15.12 2.25 -13.22
N GLN A 124 -15.46 3.09 -14.19
CA GLN A 124 -16.87 3.25 -14.63
C GLN A 124 -17.44 1.94 -15.20
N ILE A 125 -16.65 1.19 -15.97
CA ILE A 125 -17.06 -0.11 -16.50
C ILE A 125 -17.32 -1.08 -15.34
N LEU A 126 -16.40 -1.21 -14.39
CA LEU A 126 -16.53 -2.09 -13.23
C LEU A 126 -17.76 -1.74 -12.38
N LEU A 127 -17.98 -0.45 -12.11
CA LEU A 127 -19.11 0.02 -11.31
C LEU A 127 -20.48 -0.15 -12.00
N SER A 128 -20.49 -0.41 -13.31
CA SER A 128 -21.70 -0.69 -14.10
C SER A 128 -22.04 -2.18 -14.17
N LYS A 129 -21.14 -3.05 -13.72
CA LYS A 129 -21.23 -4.51 -13.82
C LYS A 129 -21.26 -5.17 -12.42
N PRO A 130 -21.62 -6.46 -12.33
CA PRO A 130 -21.50 -7.20 -11.09
C PRO A 130 -20.04 -7.32 -10.62
N VAL A 131 -19.83 -7.27 -9.30
CA VAL A 131 -18.50 -7.41 -8.68
C VAL A 131 -18.02 -8.85 -8.83
N THR A 132 -17.24 -9.11 -9.87
CA THR A 132 -16.69 -10.43 -10.18
C THR A 132 -15.23 -10.33 -10.60
N TYR A 133 -14.46 -11.41 -10.36
CA TYR A 133 -13.05 -11.46 -10.72
C TYR A 133 -12.82 -11.34 -12.23
N GLN A 134 -13.72 -11.92 -13.05
CA GLN A 134 -13.59 -11.86 -14.50
C GLN A 134 -13.64 -10.41 -15.00
N GLU A 135 -14.63 -9.64 -14.54
CA GLU A 135 -14.80 -8.24 -14.94
C GLU A 135 -13.62 -7.38 -14.47
N TYR A 136 -13.15 -7.61 -13.24
CA TYR A 136 -11.94 -6.97 -12.71
C TYR A 136 -10.72 -7.28 -13.57
N ARG A 137 -10.45 -8.57 -13.85
CA ARG A 137 -9.30 -9.01 -14.66
C ARG A 137 -9.31 -8.35 -16.04
N GLU A 138 -10.43 -8.43 -16.76
CA GLU A 138 -10.54 -7.89 -18.12
C GLU A 138 -10.29 -6.37 -18.15
N CYS A 139 -10.88 -5.63 -17.20
CA CYS A 139 -10.67 -4.18 -17.09
C CYS A 139 -9.22 -3.83 -16.72
N THR A 140 -8.60 -4.59 -15.82
CA THR A 140 -7.20 -4.39 -15.42
C THR A 140 -6.26 -4.62 -16.59
N GLN A 141 -6.46 -5.67 -17.40
CA GLN A 141 -5.65 -5.95 -18.59
C GLN A 141 -5.81 -4.88 -19.68
N GLU A 142 -7.02 -4.35 -19.89
CA GLU A 142 -7.22 -3.22 -20.81
C GLU A 142 -6.47 -1.98 -20.32
N THR A 143 -6.49 -1.73 -19.00
CA THR A 143 -5.83 -0.57 -18.40
C THR A 143 -4.30 -0.71 -18.42
N ASP A 144 -3.77 -1.89 -18.09
CA ASP A 144 -2.33 -2.14 -18.03
C ASP A 144 -1.66 -2.08 -19.41
N ALA A 145 -2.40 -2.24 -20.50
CA ALA A 145 -1.92 -2.06 -21.86
C ALA A 145 -1.38 -0.64 -22.12
N HIS A 146 -1.78 0.33 -21.30
CA HIS A 146 -1.30 1.72 -21.32
C HIS A 146 -0.09 1.97 -20.41
N ALA A 147 0.33 0.97 -19.62
CA ALA A 147 1.42 1.09 -18.67
C ALA A 147 2.66 0.28 -19.11
N SER A 148 3.79 0.48 -18.44
CA SER A 148 4.98 -0.36 -18.61
C SER A 148 5.71 -0.57 -17.29
N GLY A 149 6.60 -1.57 -17.23
CA GLY A 149 7.38 -1.88 -16.04
C GLY A 149 6.53 -2.03 -14.77
N TRP A 150 6.98 -1.41 -13.67
CA TRP A 150 6.28 -1.44 -12.39
C TRP A 150 4.92 -0.74 -12.43
N SER A 151 4.69 0.25 -13.30
CA SER A 151 3.36 0.86 -13.45
C SER A 151 2.30 -0.18 -13.80
N LYS A 152 2.63 -1.23 -14.58
CA LYS A 152 1.71 -2.36 -14.85
C LYS A 152 1.35 -3.16 -13.59
N VAL A 153 2.29 -3.31 -12.67
CA VAL A 153 2.09 -4.00 -11.39
C VAL A 153 1.20 -3.16 -10.45
N LEU A 154 1.29 -1.84 -10.53
CA LEU A 154 0.52 -0.92 -9.69
C LEU A 154 -0.91 -0.68 -10.21
N VAL A 155 -1.18 -0.79 -11.52
CA VAL A 155 -2.53 -0.69 -12.10
C VAL A 155 -3.59 -1.51 -11.34
N PRO A 156 -3.43 -2.82 -11.09
CA PRO A 156 -4.41 -3.59 -10.32
C PRO A 156 -4.64 -3.05 -8.92
N LEU A 157 -3.62 -2.52 -8.24
CA LEU A 157 -3.73 -1.97 -6.89
C LEU A 157 -4.52 -0.66 -6.89
N VAL A 158 -4.16 0.28 -7.78
CA VAL A 158 -4.84 1.58 -7.92
C VAL A 158 -6.31 1.38 -8.26
N LEU A 159 -6.61 0.53 -9.26
CA LEU A 159 -7.97 0.28 -9.70
C LEU A 159 -8.81 -0.39 -8.60
N LEU A 160 -8.23 -1.35 -7.88
CA LEU A 160 -8.89 -2.07 -6.79
C LEU A 160 -9.21 -1.15 -5.60
N GLN A 161 -8.30 -0.24 -5.26
CA GLN A 161 -8.51 0.77 -4.22
C GLN A 161 -9.64 1.74 -4.58
N GLN A 162 -9.67 2.25 -5.82
CA GLN A 162 -10.76 3.11 -6.29
C GLN A 162 -12.10 2.37 -6.31
N PHE A 163 -12.09 1.10 -6.74
CA PHE A 163 -13.29 0.27 -6.79
C PHE A 163 -13.83 -0.05 -5.40
N LEU A 164 -12.96 -0.42 -4.46
CA LEU A 164 -13.27 -0.62 -3.04
C LEU A 164 -13.96 0.61 -2.47
N MET A 165 -13.36 1.79 -2.62
CA MET A 165 -13.90 3.03 -2.08
C MET A 165 -15.29 3.36 -2.65
N GLU A 166 -15.51 3.23 -3.95
CA GLU A 166 -16.80 3.52 -4.57
C GLU A 166 -17.90 2.51 -4.20
N LEU A 167 -17.55 1.23 -4.03
CA LEU A 167 -18.50 0.22 -3.57
C LEU A 167 -18.86 0.40 -2.08
N THR A 168 -17.89 0.72 -1.23
CA THR A 168 -18.14 0.96 0.20
C THR A 168 -18.99 2.22 0.41
N LYS A 169 -18.79 3.28 -0.39
CA LYS A 169 -19.69 4.46 -0.42
C LYS A 169 -21.12 4.12 -0.81
N ARG A 170 -21.33 3.05 -1.60
CA ARG A 170 -22.67 2.51 -1.94
C ARG A 170 -23.25 1.60 -0.86
N GLY A 171 -22.57 1.45 0.28
CA GLY A 171 -22.99 0.63 1.41
C GLY A 171 -22.67 -0.86 1.27
N GLN A 172 -21.78 -1.24 0.35
CA GLN A 172 -21.33 -2.62 0.20
C GLN A 172 -20.12 -2.91 1.11
N GLU A 173 -19.83 -4.19 1.32
CA GLU A 173 -18.65 -4.67 2.08
C GLU A 173 -17.80 -5.58 1.16
N PRO A 174 -17.06 -5.01 0.20
CA PRO A 174 -16.43 -5.79 -0.85
C PRO A 174 -14.97 -6.18 -0.54
N LEU A 175 -14.41 -5.82 0.63
CA LEU A 175 -12.98 -5.92 0.91
C LEU A 175 -12.44 -7.34 0.68
N GLY A 176 -13.06 -8.35 1.29
CA GLY A 176 -12.58 -9.73 1.16
C GLY A 176 -12.57 -10.24 -0.30
N ALA A 177 -13.61 -9.92 -1.08
CA ALA A 177 -13.67 -10.29 -2.50
C ALA A 177 -12.61 -9.54 -3.31
N LEU A 178 -12.44 -8.23 -3.07
CA LEU A 178 -11.47 -7.41 -3.79
C LEU A 178 -10.03 -7.79 -3.42
N LEU A 179 -9.75 -8.08 -2.15
CA LEU A 179 -8.46 -8.61 -1.71
C LEU A 179 -8.10 -9.88 -2.48
N GLN A 180 -9.03 -10.82 -2.58
CA GLN A 180 -8.84 -12.04 -3.38
C GLN A 180 -8.60 -11.73 -4.86
N PHE A 181 -9.30 -10.76 -5.44
CA PHE A 181 -9.09 -10.37 -6.84
C PHE A 181 -7.68 -9.83 -7.07
N GLY A 182 -7.21 -8.94 -6.18
CA GLY A 182 -5.88 -8.34 -6.27
C GLY A 182 -4.77 -9.36 -6.15
N VAL A 183 -4.84 -10.21 -5.11
CA VAL A 183 -3.85 -11.29 -4.89
C VAL A 183 -3.83 -12.25 -6.08
N THR A 184 -5.00 -12.76 -6.49
CA THR A 184 -5.09 -13.71 -7.62
C THR A 184 -4.56 -13.09 -8.92
N TYR A 185 -4.87 -11.82 -9.19
CA TYR A 185 -4.37 -11.15 -10.39
C TYR A 185 -2.85 -11.01 -10.38
N LEU A 186 -2.29 -10.53 -9.27
CA LEU A 186 -0.85 -10.33 -9.15
C LEU A 186 -0.10 -11.67 -9.24
N GLU A 187 -0.64 -12.74 -8.66
CA GLU A 187 -0.07 -14.08 -8.78
C GLU A 187 -0.15 -14.66 -10.20
N ASP A 188 -1.30 -14.52 -10.87
CA ASP A 188 -1.50 -15.08 -12.21
C ASP A 188 -0.74 -14.30 -13.30
N TYR A 189 -0.61 -12.98 -13.17
CA TYR A 189 -0.18 -12.10 -14.27
C TYR A 189 1.07 -11.27 -13.99
N ALA A 190 1.38 -10.97 -12.72
CA ALA A 190 2.50 -10.10 -12.36
C ALA A 190 3.66 -10.85 -11.69
N ALA A 191 3.44 -12.06 -11.16
CA ALA A 191 4.41 -12.79 -10.36
C ALA A 191 5.74 -13.01 -11.09
N ASP A 192 5.71 -13.49 -12.33
CA ASP A 192 6.92 -13.72 -13.12
C ASP A 192 7.75 -12.44 -13.26
N TYR A 193 7.11 -11.31 -13.52
CA TYR A 193 7.77 -10.02 -13.62
C TYR A 193 8.35 -9.58 -12.27
N ILE A 194 7.53 -9.58 -11.21
CA ILE A 194 7.95 -9.13 -9.87
C ILE A 194 9.14 -9.97 -9.38
N ILE A 195 9.07 -11.29 -9.50
CA ILE A 195 10.14 -12.20 -9.09
C ILE A 195 11.42 -11.96 -9.91
N GLN A 196 11.30 -11.75 -11.23
CA GLN A 196 12.45 -11.41 -12.08
C GLN A 196 13.09 -10.06 -11.71
N GLN A 197 12.31 -9.11 -11.20
CA GLN A 197 12.80 -7.82 -10.72
C GLN A 197 13.39 -7.87 -9.31
N GLY A 198 13.46 -9.04 -8.66
CA GLY A 198 13.99 -9.18 -7.29
C GLY A 198 12.94 -9.25 -6.19
N GLY A 199 11.66 -9.39 -6.55
CA GLY A 199 10.54 -9.49 -5.61
C GLY A 199 9.94 -8.14 -5.24
N TRP A 200 9.03 -8.15 -4.27
CA TRP A 200 8.37 -6.94 -3.78
C TRP A 200 9.33 -5.97 -3.06
N GLY A 201 10.46 -6.46 -2.54
CA GLY A 201 11.50 -5.61 -1.95
C GLY A 201 12.08 -4.56 -2.91
N THR A 202 11.96 -4.75 -4.22
CA THR A 202 12.41 -3.77 -5.21
C THR A 202 11.65 -2.45 -5.14
N VAL A 203 10.41 -2.47 -4.63
CA VAL A 203 9.57 -1.27 -4.45
C VAL A 203 10.28 -0.19 -3.63
N PHE A 204 11.12 -0.57 -2.66
CA PHE A 204 11.88 0.38 -1.83
C PHE A 204 12.93 1.18 -2.61
N SER A 205 13.36 0.72 -3.78
CA SER A 205 14.38 1.40 -4.59
C SER A 205 13.81 2.22 -5.74
N LEU A 206 12.57 1.95 -6.16
CA LEU A 206 11.95 2.61 -7.32
C LEU A 206 11.67 4.10 -7.11
N ASP A 207 11.41 4.49 -5.87
CA ASP A 207 11.14 5.89 -5.50
C ASP A 207 12.43 6.75 -5.54
N SER A 208 13.58 6.13 -5.24
CA SER A 208 14.86 6.83 -5.12
C SER A 208 15.54 7.18 -6.46
N GLU A 209 15.17 6.54 -7.57
CA GLU A 209 15.85 6.74 -8.86
C GLU A 209 15.39 8.01 -9.61
N GLU A 210 14.23 8.58 -9.25
CA GLU A 210 13.71 9.79 -9.92
C GLU A 210 14.17 11.10 -9.26
N GLU A 211 14.54 11.08 -7.98
CA GLU A 211 15.09 12.24 -7.29
C GLU A 211 16.51 12.62 -7.80
N GLU A 212 17.27 11.65 -8.33
CA GLU A 212 18.64 11.90 -8.82
C GLU A 212 18.68 12.69 -10.14
N TYR A 213 17.58 12.73 -10.91
CA TYR A 213 17.50 13.48 -12.17
C TYR A 213 17.14 14.96 -12.01
N HIS A 214 16.75 15.42 -10.83
CA HIS A 214 16.42 16.84 -10.58
C HIS A 214 17.50 17.60 -9.78
N ALA A 215 18.60 16.93 -9.41
CA ALA A 215 19.71 17.54 -8.68
C ALA A 215 20.79 18.21 -9.56
N ILE A 216 20.64 18.24 -10.89
CA ILE A 216 21.61 18.86 -11.81
C ILE A 216 21.00 20.09 -12.50
N THR A 217 20.51 21.04 -11.71
CA THR A 217 20.59 22.46 -12.05
C THR A 217 21.29 23.16 -10.90
N ALA A 218 22.61 23.20 -10.97
CA ALA A 218 23.42 24.07 -10.14
C ALA A 218 23.13 25.52 -10.57
N GLU A 219 22.10 26.13 -10.01
CA GLU A 219 22.00 27.58 -9.96
C GLU A 219 22.93 28.08 -8.86
N ASP A 220 24.01 28.71 -9.33
CA ASP A 220 24.94 29.56 -8.60
C ASP A 220 24.18 30.57 -7.73
N SER A 221 23.97 30.25 -6.45
CA SER A 221 23.57 31.21 -5.42
C SER A 221 24.44 31.03 -4.18
N ASN A 222 25.51 31.81 -4.12
CA ASN A 222 26.30 32.04 -2.92
C ASN A 222 25.44 32.76 -1.87
N ASP A 223 24.88 32.01 -0.91
CA ASP A 223 24.46 32.57 0.38
C ASP A 223 24.98 31.67 1.51
N ILE A 224 26.06 32.11 2.15
CA ILE A 224 26.61 31.51 3.37
C ILE A 224 25.71 31.93 4.54
N TYR A 225 24.93 31.00 5.09
CA TYR A 225 24.25 31.19 6.37
C TYR A 225 25.18 30.81 7.52
N ILE A 226 25.58 31.79 8.34
CA ILE A 226 26.31 31.56 9.59
C ILE A 226 25.31 31.08 10.65
N LEU A 227 25.46 29.83 11.10
CA LEU A 227 24.69 29.25 12.19
C LEU A 227 25.10 29.89 13.53
N THR A 228 24.18 30.64 14.15
CA THR A 228 24.28 30.91 15.59
C THR A 228 23.68 29.73 16.35
N SER A 229 24.53 29.03 17.07
CA SER A 229 24.20 27.94 17.98
C SER A 229 23.27 28.38 19.12
N GLU A 230 22.40 27.44 19.52
CA GLU A 230 21.88 27.17 20.88
C GLU A 230 20.34 27.24 20.99
N ASN A 231 19.68 26.09 21.11
CA ASN A 231 19.08 25.63 22.37
C ASN A 231 18.21 24.37 22.15
N SER A 232 18.34 23.46 23.12
CA SER A 232 17.63 22.23 23.40
C SER A 232 16.13 22.16 23.08
N GLY A 233 15.70 20.97 22.62
CA GLY A 233 14.31 20.56 22.56
C GLY A 233 14.21 19.10 22.15
N GLN A 234 13.90 18.23 23.10
CA GLN A 234 13.72 16.79 22.91
C GLN A 234 12.72 16.50 21.79
N VAL A 235 13.16 15.89 20.69
CA VAL A 235 12.26 15.31 19.69
C VAL A 235 11.85 13.93 20.20
N LYS A 236 10.61 13.83 20.67
CA LYS A 236 9.96 12.54 20.95
C LYS A 236 9.79 11.81 19.62
N LEU A 237 10.60 10.78 19.43
CA LEU A 237 10.43 9.77 18.39
C LEU A 237 9.07 9.11 18.59
N LEU A 238 8.12 9.40 17.69
CA LEU A 238 6.86 8.66 17.60
C LEU A 238 7.13 7.50 16.65
N VAL A 239 7.80 6.47 17.18
CA VAL A 239 8.03 5.21 16.49
C VAL A 239 6.66 4.60 16.20
N SER A 240 6.43 4.24 14.93
CA SER A 240 5.28 3.49 14.47
C SER A 240 5.09 2.25 15.36
N PHE A 241 3.94 2.19 16.03
CA PHE A 241 3.62 1.20 17.07
C PHE A 241 3.53 -0.25 16.53
N ARG A 242 3.63 -0.49 15.21
CA ARG A 242 3.46 -1.83 14.62
C ARG A 242 4.65 -2.76 14.84
N CYS A 243 5.89 -2.26 14.95
CA CYS A 243 7.04 -3.13 15.26
C CYS A 243 7.18 -3.50 16.76
N LEU A 244 6.55 -2.74 17.68
CA LEU A 244 6.70 -2.96 19.13
C LEU A 244 5.83 -4.09 19.67
N CYS A 245 4.77 -4.49 18.95
CA CYS A 245 3.88 -5.57 19.39
C CYS A 245 4.50 -6.97 19.28
N TRP A 246 5.59 -7.16 18.53
CA TRP A 246 6.28 -8.46 18.44
C TRP A 246 7.39 -8.68 19.47
N PHE A 247 7.85 -7.64 20.17
CA PHE A 247 8.99 -7.76 21.09
C PHE A 247 8.65 -8.30 22.49
N ARG A 248 7.51 -8.98 22.67
CA ARG A 248 7.13 -9.50 24.00
C ARG A 248 6.42 -10.84 23.99
N ILE A 249 7.07 -11.89 23.49
CA ILE A 249 7.01 -13.23 24.10
C ILE A 249 8.37 -13.89 23.91
N ASP A 250 9.19 -13.89 24.98
CA ASP A 250 9.94 -15.07 25.43
C ASP A 250 10.65 -14.76 26.74
N GLY A 251 9.87 -14.85 27.82
CA GLY A 251 10.36 -14.91 29.20
C GLY A 251 10.12 -16.32 29.76
N GLY A 252 10.49 -17.35 29.00
CA GLY A 252 10.45 -18.74 29.45
C GLY A 252 11.49 -18.98 30.55
N ALA A 253 11.03 -19.16 31.78
CA ALA A 253 11.86 -19.59 32.89
C ALA A 253 12.43 -20.99 32.61
N ILE A 254 13.76 -21.09 32.51
CA ILE A 254 14.48 -22.36 32.47
C ILE A 254 14.54 -22.92 33.90
N PRO A 255 14.03 -24.13 34.19
CA PRO A 255 14.28 -24.78 35.47
C PRO A 255 15.64 -25.47 35.45
N GLY A 256 16.54 -24.95 36.30
CA GLY A 256 17.57 -25.67 37.09
C GLY A 256 18.61 -26.55 36.40
N PHE A 257 19.89 -26.34 36.72
CA PHE A 257 20.81 -27.42 37.09
C PHE A 257 21.99 -26.85 37.91
N LEU A 258 22.06 -27.31 39.17
CA LEU A 258 23.15 -27.26 40.18
C LEU A 258 23.66 -25.88 40.67
#